data_AF-A0AAV0IQV8-F1
#
_entry.id   AF-A0AAV0IQV8-F1
#
_cell.length_a   1.000
_cell.length_b   1.000
_cell.length_c   1.000
_cell.angle_alpha   90.00
_cell.angle_beta   90.00
_cell.angle_gamma   90.00
#
_symmetry.space_group_name_H-M   'P 1'
#
loop_
_entity.id
_entity.type
_entity.pdbx_description
1 polymer ?
#
loop_
_entity_poly.entity_id
_entity_poly.type
_entity_poly.pdbx_seq_one_letter_code
_entity_poly.pdbx_strand_id
1 'polypeptide(L)'
;MVAAKKLSDAGIRELLILEATPKIGGRLHKTTFGGYAMEMGAAWFSEGGPQQSPLVDIAKSIKLRTHTTEFWNISSNTYKQEGGLYPKSEVEEAFAAGKARERLCANLSAVLNAVPEHDHDISVLGAYHLHKKAPKTALEMVIDYFQNDYEDADSPSVTSLKHTLPRHEFLDFGGETYFVADPRGFHSIVHYIAKQFLSHSHHYDDEMMNQLQVVREINYCENRVRVKTEDGCEYEAKCAIVSVSLGVLQSNLINFIPNLPKWKRRAVNGFNMGNFTKIFLKFPTKFWPSNTAGSEFFLYAHENRGYYPTWQNLENVLPGSNILLVTVTGDESKRIDKLADETIREEAMVALRKMFGNGIPDPEQILVPRWLSNRLFRGSYSNWPVGYKQSNHKQLKDPVGPIFFTGEHTSTKYLGFADGAYCAGLCNFFFFFVSI
;
A
#
# COMPACT_ATOMS: atom_id res chain seq x y z
N MET A 1 10.70 -11.36 -6.17
CA MET A 1 10.26 -12.25 -7.27
C MET A 1 10.54 -11.68 -8.66
N VAL A 2 10.04 -10.50 -9.03
CA VAL A 2 10.25 -9.91 -10.37
C VAL A 2 11.73 -9.74 -10.71
N ALA A 3 12.53 -9.22 -9.78
CA ALA A 3 13.99 -9.13 -9.91
C ALA A 3 14.65 -10.48 -10.24
N ALA A 4 14.32 -11.52 -9.49
CA ALA A 4 14.87 -12.86 -9.72
C ALA A 4 14.47 -13.42 -11.09
N LYS A 5 13.21 -13.22 -11.51
CA LYS A 5 12.77 -13.57 -12.86
C LYS A 5 13.60 -12.83 -13.91
N LYS A 6 13.78 -11.51 -13.77
CA LYS A 6 14.54 -10.70 -14.72
C LYS A 6 16.00 -11.17 -14.87
N LEU A 7 16.64 -11.55 -13.77
CA LEU A 7 17.99 -12.13 -13.79
C LEU A 7 18.00 -13.51 -14.49
N SER A 8 17.00 -14.36 -14.19
CA SER A 8 16.86 -15.66 -14.85
C SER A 8 16.61 -15.52 -16.35
N ASP A 9 15.74 -14.61 -16.78
CA ASP A 9 15.49 -14.34 -18.20
C ASP A 9 16.76 -13.90 -18.93
N ALA A 10 17.69 -13.27 -18.22
CA ALA A 10 18.99 -12.83 -18.74
C ALA A 10 20.11 -13.88 -18.61
N GLY A 11 19.78 -15.11 -18.20
CA GLY A 11 20.70 -16.24 -18.16
C GLY A 11 21.41 -16.47 -16.82
N ILE A 12 21.16 -15.67 -15.78
CA ILE A 12 21.73 -15.89 -14.45
C ILE A 12 20.90 -16.95 -13.74
N ARG A 13 21.46 -18.16 -13.60
CA ARG A 13 20.76 -19.33 -13.03
C ARG A 13 21.05 -19.59 -11.55
N GLU A 14 22.21 -19.13 -11.05
CA GLU A 14 22.60 -19.25 -9.64
C GLU A 14 21.88 -18.18 -8.81
N LEU A 15 20.61 -18.44 -8.50
CA LEU A 15 19.74 -17.54 -7.73
C LEU A 15 19.29 -18.24 -6.45
N LEU A 16 19.47 -17.55 -5.33
CA LEU A 16 18.91 -17.94 -4.03
C LEU A 16 17.96 -16.84 -3.56
N ILE A 17 16.74 -17.23 -3.19
CA ILE A 17 15.73 -16.33 -2.65
C ILE A 17 15.53 -16.69 -1.18
N LEU A 18 15.84 -15.75 -0.28
CA LEU A 18 15.59 -15.89 1.16
C LEU A 18 14.33 -15.10 1.51
N GLU A 19 13.25 -15.81 1.84
CA GLU A 19 11.96 -15.23 2.21
C GLU A 19 11.71 -15.48 3.71
N ALA A 20 11.37 -14.41 4.42
CA ALA A 20 11.25 -14.43 5.88
C ALA A 20 9.90 -15.00 6.35
N THR A 21 8.90 -15.04 5.47
CA THR A 21 7.56 -15.58 5.74
C THR A 21 7.39 -16.97 5.12
N PRO A 22 6.41 -17.79 5.54
CA PRO A 22 6.25 -19.13 4.98
C PRO A 22 5.62 -19.12 3.57
N LYS A 23 5.37 -17.95 2.99
CA LYS A 23 4.68 -17.78 1.71
C LYS A 23 5.21 -16.57 0.97
N ILE A 24 5.53 -16.72 -0.31
CA ILE A 24 5.79 -15.57 -1.18
C ILE A 24 4.54 -14.70 -1.35
N GLY A 25 4.77 -13.42 -1.57
CA GLY A 25 3.71 -12.41 -1.74
C GLY A 25 4.04 -11.12 -1.01
N GLY A 26 4.69 -11.22 0.15
CA GLY A 26 5.00 -10.08 1.00
C GLY A 26 3.72 -9.36 1.42
N ARG A 27 3.51 -8.15 0.91
CA ARG A 27 2.31 -7.32 1.16
C ARG A 27 1.14 -7.61 0.22
N LEU A 28 1.31 -8.47 -0.77
CA LEU A 28 0.21 -9.18 -1.40
C LEU A 28 -0.05 -10.41 -0.56
N HIS A 29 -0.99 -10.31 0.38
CA HIS A 29 -1.18 -11.33 1.40
C HIS A 29 -2.64 -11.45 1.78
N LYS A 30 -3.16 -12.68 1.64
CA LYS A 30 -4.50 -13.02 2.07
C LYS A 30 -4.52 -13.84 3.35
N THR A 31 -5.64 -13.80 4.06
CA THR A 31 -5.99 -14.72 5.15
C THR A 31 -7.42 -15.25 4.95
N THR A 32 -7.85 -16.18 5.80
CA THR A 32 -9.24 -16.61 5.86
C THR A 32 -9.94 -15.93 7.03
N PHE A 33 -11.09 -15.30 6.78
CA PHE A 33 -11.92 -14.66 7.80
C PHE A 33 -13.39 -14.83 7.46
N GLY A 34 -14.19 -15.28 8.43
CA GLY A 34 -15.62 -15.51 8.22
C GLY A 34 -15.98 -16.53 7.13
N GLY A 35 -15.05 -17.42 6.75
CA GLY A 35 -15.20 -18.39 5.65
C GLY A 35 -14.72 -17.89 4.28
N TYR A 36 -14.25 -16.64 4.17
CA TYR A 36 -13.84 -16.01 2.91
C TYR A 36 -12.35 -15.67 2.90
N ALA A 37 -11.76 -15.58 1.71
CA ALA A 37 -10.39 -15.11 1.53
C ALA A 37 -10.36 -13.58 1.57
N MET A 38 -9.70 -13.00 2.57
CA MET A 38 -9.55 -11.55 2.75
C MET A 38 -8.13 -11.11 2.41
N GLU A 39 -7.98 -10.09 1.58
CA GLU A 39 -6.70 -9.43 1.35
C GLU A 39 -6.34 -8.52 2.53
N MET A 40 -5.32 -8.90 3.30
CA MET A 40 -4.83 -8.11 4.44
C MET A 40 -4.02 -6.90 3.99
N GLY A 41 -3.39 -6.97 2.81
CA GLY A 41 -2.54 -5.93 2.23
C GLY A 41 -3.18 -5.31 0.99
N ALA A 42 -2.44 -5.25 -0.13
CA ALA A 42 -3.00 -4.70 -1.37
C ALA A 42 -4.18 -5.56 -1.87
N ALA A 43 -5.20 -4.91 -2.42
CA ALA A 43 -6.41 -5.59 -2.91
C ALA A 43 -6.98 -5.00 -4.20
N TRP A 44 -6.33 -4.01 -4.81
CA TRP A 44 -6.84 -3.31 -5.99
C TRP A 44 -5.84 -3.27 -7.14
N PHE A 45 -6.39 -3.19 -8.36
CA PHE A 45 -5.71 -2.76 -9.57
C PHE A 45 -6.35 -1.49 -10.12
N SER A 46 -5.60 -0.74 -10.92
CA SER A 46 -6.12 0.36 -11.74
C SER A 46 -6.17 -0.04 -13.22
N GLU A 47 -7.23 0.34 -13.94
CA GLU A 47 -7.40 0.13 -15.38
C GLU A 47 -8.19 1.30 -16.03
N GLY A 48 -8.25 1.32 -17.36
CA GLY A 48 -9.00 2.29 -18.16
C GLY A 48 -8.18 3.49 -18.64
N GLY A 49 -6.87 3.48 -18.41
CA GLY A 49 -5.94 4.54 -18.79
C GLY A 49 -5.28 4.34 -20.16
N PRO A 50 -4.44 5.29 -20.59
CA PRO A 50 -3.70 5.22 -21.85
C PRO A 50 -2.63 4.10 -21.89
N GLN A 51 -2.24 3.56 -20.74
CA GLN A 51 -1.29 2.44 -20.60
C GLN A 51 -1.96 1.30 -19.85
N GLN A 52 -1.51 0.07 -20.12
CA GLN A 52 -2.00 -1.12 -19.41
C GLN A 52 -1.05 -1.45 -18.25
N SER A 53 -1.61 -1.69 -17.05
CA SER A 53 -0.85 -2.25 -15.93
C SER A 53 -0.38 -3.68 -16.26
N PRO A 54 0.93 -4.00 -16.10
CA PRO A 54 1.42 -5.36 -16.26
C PRO A 54 0.77 -6.35 -15.29
N LEU A 55 0.33 -5.87 -14.11
CA LEU A 55 -0.33 -6.72 -13.13
C LEU A 55 -1.75 -7.08 -13.57
N VAL A 56 -2.45 -6.18 -14.26
CA VAL A 56 -3.76 -6.48 -14.86
C VAL A 56 -3.61 -7.51 -15.98
N ASP A 57 -2.58 -7.42 -16.83
CA ASP A 57 -2.31 -8.42 -17.86
C ASP A 57 -2.08 -9.82 -17.26
N ILE A 58 -1.29 -9.88 -16.18
CA ILE A 58 -1.09 -11.12 -15.45
C ILE A 58 -2.41 -11.60 -14.83
N ALA A 59 -3.17 -10.73 -14.16
CA ALA A 59 -4.46 -11.07 -13.57
C ALA A 59 -5.42 -11.68 -14.62
N LYS A 60 -5.51 -11.09 -15.81
CA LYS A 60 -6.29 -11.60 -16.95
C LYS A 60 -5.77 -12.97 -17.40
N SER A 61 -4.46 -13.14 -17.55
CA SER A 61 -3.86 -14.42 -17.97
C SER A 61 -4.16 -15.58 -17.02
N ILE A 62 -4.18 -15.33 -15.71
CA ILE A 62 -4.50 -16.33 -14.69
C ILE A 62 -6.00 -16.39 -14.35
N LYS A 63 -6.81 -15.60 -15.06
CA LYS A 63 -8.25 -15.43 -14.85
C LYS A 63 -8.57 -15.13 -13.39
N LEU A 64 -7.82 -14.21 -12.77
CA LEU A 64 -8.03 -13.79 -11.39
C LEU A 64 -9.38 -13.09 -11.28
N ARG A 65 -10.26 -13.58 -10.41
CA ARG A 65 -11.57 -12.96 -10.20
C ARG A 65 -11.41 -11.59 -9.55
N THR A 66 -11.96 -10.58 -10.19
CA THR A 66 -12.03 -9.21 -9.67
C THR A 66 -13.47 -8.71 -9.65
N HIS A 67 -13.70 -7.64 -8.90
CA HIS A 67 -14.96 -6.91 -8.83
C HIS A 67 -14.68 -5.42 -9.11
N THR A 68 -15.46 -4.79 -9.96
CA THR A 68 -15.32 -3.34 -10.23
C THR A 68 -15.80 -2.54 -9.03
N THR A 69 -14.94 -1.70 -8.49
CA THR A 69 -15.19 -0.94 -7.25
C THR A 69 -16.17 0.20 -7.52
N GLU A 70 -17.27 0.27 -6.76
CA GLU A 70 -18.32 1.28 -6.97
C GLU A 70 -18.19 2.50 -6.03
N PHE A 71 -17.57 3.58 -6.51
CA PHE A 71 -17.49 4.86 -5.75
C PHE A 71 -18.59 5.88 -6.11
N TRP A 72 -19.33 5.64 -7.19
CA TRP A 72 -20.15 6.66 -7.84
C TRP A 72 -21.32 7.19 -6.98
N ASN A 73 -21.75 6.45 -5.94
CA ASN A 73 -22.87 6.84 -5.08
C ASN A 73 -22.46 7.20 -3.64
N ILE A 74 -21.16 7.42 -3.37
CA ILE A 74 -20.71 7.88 -2.04
C ILE A 74 -21.42 9.17 -1.60
N SER A 75 -21.78 10.04 -2.57
CA SER A 75 -22.53 11.26 -2.28
C SER A 75 -23.89 11.01 -1.63
N SER A 76 -24.52 9.87 -1.90
CA SER A 76 -25.77 9.46 -1.24
C SER A 76 -25.55 8.66 0.05
N ASN A 77 -24.30 8.27 0.34
CA ASN A 77 -23.93 7.37 1.44
C ASN A 77 -22.89 8.01 2.38
N THR A 78 -22.97 9.32 2.61
CA THR A 78 -22.09 10.02 3.57
C THR A 78 -22.87 10.38 4.82
N TYR A 79 -22.50 9.76 5.93
CA TYR A 79 -23.15 9.90 7.23
C TYR A 79 -22.56 11.04 8.05
N LYS A 80 -23.41 11.69 8.84
CA LYS A 80 -23.03 12.68 9.85
C LYS A 80 -22.52 11.98 11.12
N GLN A 81 -21.70 12.69 11.89
CA GLN A 81 -21.18 12.23 13.19
C GLN A 81 -22.28 11.75 14.14
N GLU A 82 -23.39 12.50 14.21
CA GLU A 82 -24.53 12.25 15.11
C GLU A 82 -25.73 11.58 14.40
N GLY A 83 -25.47 10.89 13.30
CA GLY A 83 -26.45 10.08 12.58
C GLY A 83 -27.21 10.80 11.46
N GLY A 84 -27.79 9.99 10.59
CA GLY A 84 -28.41 10.44 9.35
C GLY A 84 -27.40 10.77 8.25
N LEU A 85 -27.90 10.85 7.02
CA LEU A 85 -27.10 11.18 5.84
C LEU A 85 -27.00 12.70 5.65
N TYR A 86 -25.91 13.16 5.05
CA TYR A 86 -25.88 14.48 4.42
C TYR A 86 -26.79 14.51 3.19
N PRO A 87 -27.41 15.66 2.87
CA PRO A 87 -28.05 15.83 1.57
C PRO A 87 -27.03 15.60 0.45
N LYS A 88 -27.41 14.78 -0.53
CA LYS A 88 -26.53 14.39 -1.66
C LYS A 88 -25.85 15.59 -2.32
N SER A 89 -26.59 16.68 -2.53
CA SER A 89 -26.08 17.91 -3.15
C SER A 89 -24.94 18.57 -2.36
N GLU A 90 -24.99 18.55 -1.02
CA GLU A 90 -23.92 19.10 -0.18
C GLU A 90 -22.64 18.27 -0.30
N VAL A 91 -22.79 16.94 -0.36
CA VAL A 91 -21.66 16.02 -0.54
C VAL A 91 -21.05 16.18 -1.93
N GLU A 92 -21.87 16.31 -2.97
CA GLU A 92 -21.43 16.57 -4.35
C GLU A 92 -20.69 17.91 -4.48
N GLU A 93 -21.17 18.96 -3.83
CA GLU A 93 -20.50 20.26 -3.77
C GLU A 93 -19.13 20.14 -3.10
N ALA A 94 -19.04 19.45 -1.97
CA ALA A 94 -17.79 19.25 -1.26
C ALA A 94 -16.80 18.37 -2.06
N PHE A 95 -17.26 17.37 -2.81
CA PHE A 95 -16.43 16.62 -3.77
C PHE A 95 -15.98 17.51 -4.93
N ALA A 96 -16.83 18.39 -5.45
CA ALA A 96 -16.45 19.33 -6.51
C ALA A 96 -15.35 20.30 -6.01
N ALA A 97 -15.46 20.78 -4.77
CA ALA A 97 -14.42 21.57 -4.11
C ALA A 97 -13.11 20.77 -3.95
N GLY A 98 -13.20 19.50 -3.57
CA GLY A 98 -12.07 18.56 -3.51
C GLY A 98 -11.36 18.37 -4.85
N LYS A 99 -12.11 18.09 -5.93
CA LYS A 99 -11.57 18.00 -7.29
C LYS A 99 -10.93 19.32 -7.74
N ALA A 100 -11.50 20.46 -7.35
CA ALA A 100 -10.91 21.76 -7.64
C ALA A 100 -9.59 21.99 -6.88
N ARG A 101 -9.45 21.48 -5.65
CA ARG A 101 -8.18 21.46 -4.91
C ARG A 101 -7.13 20.58 -5.59
N GLU A 102 -7.52 19.39 -6.02
CA GLU A 102 -6.62 18.44 -6.71
C GLU A 102 -6.07 19.05 -8.01
N ARG A 103 -6.93 19.63 -8.86
CA ARG A 103 -6.51 20.32 -10.10
C ARG A 103 -5.56 21.48 -9.82
N LEU A 104 -5.87 22.27 -8.80
CA LEU A 104 -4.99 23.36 -8.37
C LEU A 104 -3.62 22.84 -7.95
N CYS A 105 -3.60 21.74 -7.19
CA CYS A 105 -2.38 21.11 -6.73
C CYS A 105 -1.56 20.51 -7.86
N ALA A 106 -2.19 19.82 -8.83
CA ALA A 106 -1.52 19.32 -10.01
C ALA A 106 -0.88 20.44 -10.84
N ASN A 107 -1.58 21.57 -11.01
CA ASN A 107 -1.04 22.74 -11.71
C ASN A 107 0.17 23.34 -10.97
N LEU A 108 0.07 23.51 -9.65
CA LEU A 108 1.18 24.04 -8.85
C LEU A 108 2.37 23.08 -8.84
N SER A 109 2.13 21.78 -8.75
CA SER A 109 3.15 20.74 -8.89
C SER A 109 3.87 20.83 -10.24
N ALA A 110 3.14 21.04 -11.34
CA ALA A 110 3.75 21.22 -12.65
C ALA A 110 4.67 22.45 -12.70
N VAL A 111 4.29 23.56 -12.06
CA VAL A 111 5.14 24.76 -11.92
C VAL A 111 6.40 24.46 -11.10
N LEU A 112 6.27 23.76 -9.97
CA LEU A 112 7.42 23.38 -9.13
C LEU A 112 8.38 22.43 -9.87
N ASN A 113 7.86 21.54 -10.71
CA ASN A 113 8.66 20.61 -11.51
C ASN A 113 9.32 21.28 -12.73
N ALA A 114 8.83 22.44 -13.19
CA ALA A 114 9.42 23.17 -14.31
C ALA A 114 10.75 23.88 -13.97
N VAL A 115 11.07 24.05 -12.68
CA VAL A 115 12.33 24.67 -12.20
C VAL A 115 13.11 23.67 -11.34
N PRO A 116 13.63 22.57 -11.94
CA PRO A 116 14.18 21.43 -11.19
C PRO A 116 15.43 21.77 -10.37
N GLU A 117 16.17 22.82 -10.75
CA GLU A 117 17.41 23.27 -10.12
C GLU A 117 17.26 23.65 -8.65
N HIS A 118 16.05 24.05 -8.23
CA HIS A 118 15.81 24.58 -6.88
C HIS A 118 15.21 23.55 -5.92
N ASP A 119 14.74 22.40 -6.43
CA ASP A 119 14.07 21.32 -5.69
C ASP A 119 13.10 21.80 -4.60
N HIS A 120 12.36 22.88 -4.90
CA HIS A 120 11.35 23.44 -4.01
C HIS A 120 10.14 22.52 -3.95
N ASP A 121 9.59 22.37 -2.74
CA ASP A 121 8.41 21.56 -2.48
C ASP A 121 7.60 22.16 -1.32
N ILE A 122 6.31 21.86 -1.30
CA ILE A 122 5.38 22.16 -0.22
C ILE A 122 4.51 20.94 0.01
N SER A 123 3.86 20.85 1.17
CA SER A 123 2.89 19.78 1.38
C SER A 123 1.62 20.05 0.59
N VAL A 124 0.84 19.01 0.30
CA VAL A 124 -0.47 19.13 -0.34
C VAL A 124 -1.38 20.08 0.46
N LEU A 125 -1.39 19.98 1.80
CA LEU A 125 -2.12 20.93 2.66
C LEU A 125 -1.54 22.34 2.61
N GLY A 126 -0.21 22.48 2.49
CA GLY A 126 0.45 23.77 2.28
C GLY A 126 -0.09 24.49 1.03
N ALA A 127 -0.30 23.74 -0.05
CA ALA A 127 -0.95 24.27 -1.26
C ALA A 127 -2.40 24.72 -0.99
N TYR A 128 -3.17 23.95 -0.22
CA TYR A 128 -4.52 24.36 0.14
C TYR A 128 -4.54 25.68 0.92
N HIS A 129 -3.61 25.86 1.86
CA HIS A 129 -3.49 27.09 2.66
C HIS A 129 -3.08 28.30 1.83
N LEU A 130 -2.12 28.16 0.90
CA LEU A 130 -1.73 29.22 -0.02
C LEU A 130 -2.91 29.80 -0.79
N HIS A 131 -3.90 28.95 -1.10
CA HIS A 131 -5.10 29.34 -1.83
C HIS A 131 -6.35 29.48 -0.97
N LYS A 132 -6.24 29.44 0.37
CA LYS A 132 -7.35 29.53 1.34
C LYS A 132 -8.47 28.50 1.10
N LYS A 133 -8.12 27.30 0.64
CA LYS A 133 -9.05 26.21 0.29
C LYS A 133 -9.01 25.00 1.23
N ALA A 134 -8.30 25.08 2.35
CA ALA A 134 -8.21 23.97 3.29
C ALA A 134 -9.60 23.55 3.82
N PRO A 135 -9.87 22.24 3.97
CA PRO A 135 -11.09 21.71 4.59
C PRO A 135 -11.31 22.28 6.00
N LYS A 136 -12.55 22.62 6.34
CA LYS A 136 -12.91 23.21 7.65
C LYS A 136 -14.00 22.44 8.37
N THR A 137 -14.91 21.82 7.63
CA THR A 137 -16.04 21.07 8.21
C THR A 137 -15.75 19.57 8.26
N ALA A 138 -16.47 18.83 9.11
CA ALA A 138 -16.37 17.36 9.16
C ALA A 138 -16.62 16.70 7.78
N LEU A 139 -17.58 17.22 7.02
CA LEU A 139 -17.86 16.77 5.65
C LEU A 139 -16.68 17.01 4.70
N GLU A 140 -16.13 18.23 4.71
CA GLU A 140 -14.97 18.54 3.86
C GLU A 140 -13.74 17.71 4.26
N MET A 141 -13.54 17.47 5.56
CA MET A 141 -12.42 16.67 6.07
C MET A 141 -12.51 15.20 5.68
N VAL A 142 -13.70 14.58 5.74
CA VAL A 142 -13.83 13.16 5.34
C VAL A 142 -13.70 12.99 3.83
N ILE A 143 -14.16 13.95 3.03
CA ILE A 143 -13.96 13.95 1.58
C ILE A 143 -12.48 14.14 1.24
N ASP A 144 -11.80 15.08 1.91
CA ASP A 144 -10.37 15.30 1.75
C ASP A 144 -9.53 14.09 2.17
N TYR A 145 -9.93 13.41 3.27
CA TYR A 145 -9.34 12.14 3.69
C TYR A 145 -9.52 11.07 2.62
N PHE A 146 -10.74 10.90 2.09
CA PHE A 146 -11.03 9.90 1.06
C PHE A 146 -10.26 10.13 -0.25
N GLN A 147 -9.97 11.39 -0.60
CA GLN A 147 -9.23 11.74 -1.81
C GLN A 147 -7.70 11.73 -1.65
N ASN A 148 -7.20 11.72 -0.41
CA ASN A 148 -5.77 11.77 -0.12
C ASN A 148 -5.31 10.65 0.80
N ASP A 149 -5.65 10.68 2.08
CA ASP A 149 -5.17 9.70 3.07
C ASP A 149 -5.56 8.26 2.75
N TYR A 150 -6.76 8.06 2.20
CA TYR A 150 -7.22 6.74 1.75
C TYR A 150 -6.36 6.21 0.59
N GLU A 151 -5.70 7.08 -0.17
CA GLU A 151 -4.79 6.68 -1.23
C GLU A 151 -3.34 6.60 -0.72
N ASP A 152 -2.84 7.67 -0.12
CA ASP A 152 -1.43 7.88 0.19
C ASP A 152 -1.03 7.32 1.58
N ALA A 153 -1.98 6.74 2.33
CA ALA A 153 -1.85 6.25 3.70
C ALA A 153 -1.45 7.30 4.77
N ASP A 154 -1.34 8.57 4.39
CA ASP A 154 -0.93 9.66 5.28
C ASP A 154 -1.60 10.97 4.89
N SER A 155 -1.58 11.92 5.83
CA SER A 155 -2.22 13.22 5.69
C SER A 155 -1.56 14.11 4.62
N PRO A 156 -2.35 14.90 3.86
CA PRO A 156 -1.87 16.00 3.01
C PRO A 156 -0.88 16.95 3.69
N SER A 157 -0.88 17.03 5.02
CA SER A 157 0.05 17.86 5.79
C SER A 157 1.51 17.40 5.70
N VAL A 158 1.75 16.10 5.53
CA VAL A 158 3.08 15.49 5.45
C VAL A 158 3.45 15.02 4.05
N THR A 159 2.46 14.84 3.17
CA THR A 159 2.65 14.39 1.79
C THR A 159 3.19 15.51 0.89
N SER A 160 4.25 15.22 0.14
CA SER A 160 4.84 16.11 -0.86
C SER A 160 3.84 16.40 -1.99
N LEU A 161 3.61 17.69 -2.28
CA LEU A 161 2.81 18.09 -3.43
C LEU A 161 3.49 17.65 -4.74
N LYS A 162 4.77 18.02 -4.87
CA LYS A 162 5.56 17.88 -6.10
C LYS A 162 5.65 16.44 -6.58
N HIS A 163 5.74 15.50 -5.64
CA HIS A 163 6.01 14.09 -5.92
C HIS A 163 4.78 13.17 -5.87
N THR A 164 3.64 13.69 -5.44
CA THR A 164 2.39 12.90 -5.33
C THR A 164 1.38 13.30 -6.38
N LEU A 165 1.23 14.61 -6.65
CA LEU A 165 0.21 15.11 -7.57
C LEU A 165 0.83 15.62 -8.88
N PRO A 166 0.30 15.23 -10.05
CA PRO A 166 -0.77 14.24 -10.22
C PRO A 166 -0.29 12.81 -9.95
N ARG A 167 -1.20 11.93 -9.50
CA ARG A 167 -0.90 10.52 -9.24
C ARG A 167 -0.74 9.77 -10.56
N HIS A 168 0.49 9.42 -10.90
CA HIS A 168 0.81 8.81 -12.19
C HIS A 168 0.18 7.44 -12.40
N GLU A 169 -0.09 6.69 -11.33
CA GLU A 169 -0.85 5.44 -11.37
C GLU A 169 -2.19 5.63 -12.10
N PHE A 170 -2.99 6.61 -11.67
CA PHE A 170 -4.30 6.87 -12.28
C PHE A 170 -4.21 7.60 -13.62
N LEU A 171 -3.19 8.42 -13.83
CA LEU A 171 -2.96 9.06 -15.14
C LEU A 171 -2.59 8.05 -16.22
N ASP A 172 -1.76 7.07 -15.88
CA ASP A 172 -1.24 6.11 -16.85
C ASP A 172 -2.16 4.91 -17.01
N PHE A 173 -2.57 4.29 -15.90
CA PHE A 173 -3.33 3.04 -15.93
C PHE A 173 -4.83 3.25 -15.80
N GLY A 174 -5.29 4.45 -15.42
CA GLY A 174 -6.69 4.84 -15.39
C GLY A 174 -7.28 4.89 -13.98
N GLY A 175 -8.49 5.44 -13.88
CA GLY A 175 -9.19 5.62 -12.60
C GLY A 175 -10.20 4.52 -12.26
N GLU A 176 -10.41 3.53 -13.12
CA GLU A 176 -11.26 2.40 -12.81
C GLU A 176 -10.49 1.44 -11.91
N THR A 177 -11.03 1.11 -10.74
CA THR A 177 -10.34 0.25 -9.77
C THR A 177 -11.05 -1.08 -9.60
N TYR A 178 -10.28 -2.16 -9.55
CA TYR A 178 -10.78 -3.52 -9.51
C TYR A 178 -10.31 -4.22 -8.24
N PHE A 179 -11.25 -4.55 -7.34
CA PHE A 179 -11.01 -5.29 -6.11
C PHE A 179 -10.74 -6.76 -6.41
N VAL A 180 -9.68 -7.35 -5.84
CA VAL A 180 -9.38 -8.78 -5.98
C VAL A 180 -10.31 -9.60 -5.09
N ALA A 181 -11.23 -10.30 -5.73
CA ALA A 181 -12.28 -11.08 -5.09
C ALA A 181 -12.03 -12.59 -5.19
N ASP A 182 -10.83 -13.01 -5.60
CA ASP A 182 -10.54 -14.42 -5.90
C ASP A 182 -10.13 -15.20 -4.64
N PRO A 183 -10.68 -16.40 -4.39
CA PRO A 183 -10.24 -17.25 -3.27
C PRO A 183 -8.75 -17.61 -3.29
N ARG A 184 -8.11 -17.59 -4.47
CA ARG A 184 -6.66 -17.78 -4.61
C ARG A 184 -5.88 -16.56 -4.09
N GLY A 185 -6.47 -15.38 -4.10
CA GLY A 185 -5.92 -14.11 -3.61
C GLY A 185 -4.93 -13.44 -4.56
N PHE A 186 -4.68 -12.14 -4.35
CA PHE A 186 -3.84 -11.28 -5.19
C PHE A 186 -2.39 -11.79 -5.27
N HIS A 187 -1.90 -12.42 -4.19
CA HIS A 187 -0.58 -13.04 -4.19
C HIS A 187 -0.38 -14.12 -5.29
N SER A 188 -1.47 -14.62 -5.90
CA SER A 188 -1.43 -15.52 -7.07
C SER A 188 -0.61 -14.95 -8.24
N ILE A 189 -0.54 -13.62 -8.39
CA ILE A 189 0.33 -12.97 -9.37
C ILE A 189 1.80 -13.27 -9.08
N VAL A 190 2.21 -13.21 -7.82
CA VAL A 190 3.59 -13.51 -7.41
C VAL A 190 3.91 -14.98 -7.65
N HIS A 191 2.96 -15.88 -7.34
CA HIS A 191 3.09 -17.31 -7.64
C HIS A 191 3.18 -17.58 -9.16
N TYR A 192 2.41 -16.87 -9.98
CA TYR A 192 2.49 -16.97 -11.44
C TYR A 192 3.88 -16.57 -11.97
N ILE A 193 4.41 -15.43 -11.51
CA ILE A 193 5.74 -14.96 -11.88
C ILE A 193 6.81 -15.97 -11.43
N ALA A 194 6.69 -16.50 -10.21
CA ALA A 194 7.62 -17.48 -9.65
C ALA A 194 7.71 -18.75 -10.50
N LYS A 195 6.56 -19.30 -10.91
CA LYS A 195 6.48 -20.53 -11.72
C LYS A 195 7.18 -20.44 -13.08
N GLN A 196 7.33 -19.24 -13.64
CA GLN A 196 7.94 -19.07 -14.96
C GLN A 196 9.44 -19.33 -14.98
N PHE A 197 10.14 -19.18 -13.86
CA PHE A 197 11.61 -19.34 -13.83
C PHE A 197 12.10 -20.30 -12.76
N LEU A 198 11.35 -20.50 -11.66
CA LEU A 198 11.73 -21.46 -10.63
C LEU A 198 11.48 -22.92 -11.08
N SER A 199 10.55 -23.18 -12.00
CA SER A 199 10.35 -24.52 -12.57
C SER A 199 11.59 -25.09 -13.28
N HIS A 200 12.55 -24.24 -13.65
CA HIS A 200 13.81 -24.63 -14.27
C HIS A 200 14.96 -24.77 -13.24
N SER A 201 14.79 -24.33 -11.99
CA SER A 201 15.73 -24.61 -10.92
C SER A 201 15.31 -25.93 -10.26
N HIS A 202 16.26 -26.83 -10.00
CA HIS A 202 16.05 -28.12 -9.33
C HIS A 202 15.57 -28.00 -7.85
N HIS A 203 14.99 -26.86 -7.48
CA HIS A 203 14.66 -26.43 -6.12
C HIS A 203 13.24 -25.87 -5.98
N TYR A 204 12.40 -25.92 -7.03
CA TYR A 204 10.99 -25.56 -6.93
C TYR A 204 10.16 -26.76 -6.47
N ASP A 205 10.42 -27.22 -5.24
CA ASP A 205 9.45 -27.98 -4.48
C ASP A 205 8.87 -27.06 -3.41
N ASP A 206 7.57 -27.20 -3.13
CA ASP A 206 6.86 -26.47 -2.08
C ASP A 206 7.56 -26.57 -0.70
N GLU A 207 8.47 -27.54 -0.51
CA GLU A 207 9.35 -27.69 0.66
C GLU A 207 10.40 -26.58 0.83
N MET A 208 11.03 -26.04 -0.24
CA MET A 208 12.02 -24.97 -0.08
C MET A 208 11.37 -23.65 0.38
N MET A 209 10.08 -23.51 0.10
CA MET A 209 9.25 -22.37 0.50
C MET A 209 8.76 -22.44 1.96
N ASN A 210 8.91 -23.60 2.62
CA ASN A 210 8.49 -23.82 4.01
C ASN A 210 9.58 -23.45 5.03
N GLN A 211 10.80 -23.13 4.61
CA GLN A 211 11.85 -22.71 5.52
C GLN A 211 11.89 -21.19 5.64
N LEU A 212 11.55 -20.68 6.82
CA LEU A 212 11.57 -19.26 7.16
C LEU A 212 13.02 -18.75 7.21
N GLN A 213 13.45 -18.06 6.16
CA GLN A 213 14.83 -17.55 6.07
C GLN A 213 14.85 -16.05 6.39
N VAL A 214 14.80 -15.74 7.69
CA VAL A 214 14.85 -14.35 8.18
C VAL A 214 16.30 -13.87 8.18
N VAL A 215 16.70 -13.09 7.18
CA VAL A 215 18.03 -12.46 7.13
C VAL A 215 18.22 -11.52 8.32
N ARG A 216 19.32 -11.68 9.05
CA ARG A 216 19.71 -10.84 10.19
C ARG A 216 20.99 -10.07 9.98
N GLU A 217 21.89 -10.55 9.12
CA GLU A 217 23.15 -9.87 8.82
C GLU A 217 23.50 -9.98 7.33
N ILE A 218 23.99 -8.89 6.76
CA ILE A 218 24.61 -8.84 5.43
C ILE A 218 26.01 -8.26 5.58
N ASN A 219 27.01 -9.12 5.47
CA ASN A 219 28.42 -8.75 5.45
C ASN A 219 28.89 -8.65 3.99
N TYR A 220 29.47 -7.53 3.58
CA TYR A 220 29.84 -7.29 2.19
C TYR A 220 31.19 -6.59 2.04
N CYS A 221 31.91 -6.97 1.00
CA CYS A 221 33.10 -6.29 0.49
C CYS A 221 32.96 -6.07 -1.02
N GLU A 222 33.99 -5.59 -1.71
CA GLU A 222 33.87 -5.16 -3.13
C GLU A 222 33.24 -6.23 -4.05
N ASN A 223 33.61 -7.51 -3.88
CA ASN A 223 33.24 -8.58 -4.83
C ASN A 223 32.44 -9.73 -4.21
N ARG A 224 31.95 -9.57 -2.97
CA ARG A 224 31.31 -10.67 -2.24
C ARG A 224 30.33 -10.16 -1.20
N VAL A 225 29.27 -10.95 -1.00
CA VAL A 225 28.29 -10.82 0.07
C VAL A 225 28.17 -12.14 0.81
N ARG A 226 28.21 -12.07 2.15
CA ARG A 226 27.82 -13.14 3.06
C ARG A 226 26.55 -12.72 3.78
N VAL A 227 25.54 -13.58 3.74
CA VAL A 227 24.23 -13.36 4.37
C VAL A 227 24.05 -14.37 5.47
N LYS A 228 23.65 -13.91 6.66
CA LYS A 228 23.34 -14.77 7.80
C LYS A 228 21.87 -14.64 8.18
N THR A 229 21.21 -15.77 8.37
CA THR A 229 19.80 -15.86 8.76
C THR A 229 19.65 -16.09 10.27
N GLU A 230 18.44 -15.90 10.78
CA GLU A 230 18.11 -15.95 12.22
C GLU A 230 18.31 -17.34 12.83
N ASP A 231 18.19 -18.39 12.03
CA ASP A 231 18.50 -19.78 12.38
C ASP A 231 20.00 -20.09 12.38
N GLY A 232 20.85 -19.13 11.99
CA GLY A 232 22.30 -19.26 11.95
C GLY A 232 22.86 -19.77 10.63
N CYS A 233 22.03 -20.07 9.61
CA CYS A 233 22.54 -20.43 8.30
C CYS A 233 23.31 -19.27 7.66
N GLU A 234 24.37 -19.59 6.92
CA GLU A 234 25.19 -18.62 6.20
C GLU A 234 25.22 -18.95 4.70
N TYR A 235 25.08 -17.92 3.88
CA TYR A 235 25.06 -18.01 2.42
C TYR A 235 26.09 -17.03 1.85
N GLU A 236 26.72 -17.41 0.74
CA GLU A 236 27.72 -16.57 0.06
C GLU A 236 27.30 -16.36 -1.40
N ALA A 237 27.44 -15.13 -1.89
CA ALA A 237 27.12 -14.75 -3.27
C ALA A 237 28.02 -13.60 -3.73
N LYS A 238 28.08 -13.36 -5.04
CA LYS A 238 28.77 -12.18 -5.59
C LYS A 238 28.05 -10.88 -5.23
N CYS A 239 26.72 -10.89 -5.28
CA CYS A 239 25.85 -9.75 -5.04
C CYS A 239 24.62 -10.16 -4.24
N ALA A 240 23.98 -9.19 -3.59
CA ALA A 240 22.68 -9.39 -2.94
C ALA A 240 21.68 -8.32 -3.35
N ILE A 241 20.42 -8.72 -3.50
CA ILE A 241 19.30 -7.83 -3.82
C ILE A 241 18.38 -7.79 -2.61
N VAL A 242 18.32 -6.64 -1.97
CA VAL A 242 17.50 -6.40 -0.78
C VAL A 242 16.15 -5.84 -1.23
N SER A 243 15.10 -6.68 -1.12
CA SER A 243 13.73 -6.32 -1.48
C SER A 243 12.79 -6.18 -0.28
N VAL A 244 13.34 -6.02 0.93
CA VAL A 244 12.54 -5.79 2.14
C VAL A 244 11.85 -4.41 2.07
N SER A 245 10.81 -4.21 2.87
CA SER A 245 10.13 -2.91 2.93
C SER A 245 11.06 -1.80 3.43
N LEU A 246 10.67 -0.55 3.16
CA LEU A 246 11.36 0.61 3.70
C LEU A 246 11.39 0.56 5.23
N GLY A 247 10.26 0.23 5.87
CA GLY A 247 10.19 0.11 7.33
C GLY A 247 11.15 -0.95 7.91
N VAL A 248 11.43 -2.03 7.18
CA VAL A 248 12.47 -2.99 7.59
C VAL A 248 13.88 -2.39 7.48
N LEU A 249 14.18 -1.66 6.40
CA LEU A 249 15.46 -0.94 6.24
C LEU A 249 15.67 0.14 7.30
N GLN A 250 14.60 0.74 7.80
CA GLN A 250 14.60 1.72 8.90
C GLN A 250 14.69 1.07 10.29
N SER A 251 14.49 -0.25 10.38
CA SER A 251 14.56 -1.02 11.61
C SER A 251 15.96 -1.63 11.83
N ASN A 252 16.15 -2.26 12.99
CA ASN A 252 17.36 -3.02 13.30
C ASN A 252 17.24 -4.53 12.95
N LEU A 253 16.32 -4.92 12.06
CA LEU A 253 16.15 -6.33 11.70
C LEU A 253 17.40 -6.88 10.99
N ILE A 254 17.93 -6.13 10.02
CA ILE A 254 19.09 -6.52 9.22
C ILE A 254 20.28 -5.64 9.59
N ASN A 255 21.35 -6.25 10.07
CA ASN A 255 22.62 -5.59 10.31
C ASN A 255 23.49 -5.61 9.04
N PHE A 256 23.99 -4.45 8.60
CA PHE A 256 24.88 -4.36 7.45
C PHE A 256 26.33 -4.17 7.92
N ILE A 257 27.26 -4.99 7.43
CA ILE A 257 28.68 -4.97 7.81
C ILE A 257 29.55 -4.83 6.55
N PRO A 258 30.30 -3.73 6.37
CA PRO A 258 30.29 -2.52 7.19
C PRO A 258 28.93 -1.82 7.14
N ASN A 259 28.70 -0.90 8.07
CA ASN A 259 27.48 -0.08 8.08
C ASN A 259 27.26 0.59 6.72
N LEU A 260 26.01 0.63 6.25
CA LEU A 260 25.64 1.40 5.07
C LEU A 260 26.13 2.85 5.20
N PRO A 261 26.64 3.46 4.11
CA PRO A 261 27.22 4.79 4.15
C PRO A 261 26.19 5.82 4.60
N LYS A 262 26.67 6.92 5.19
CA LYS A 262 25.80 7.96 5.80
C LYS A 262 24.74 8.49 4.81
N TRP A 263 25.09 8.63 3.53
CA TRP A 263 24.16 9.08 2.49
C TRP A 263 22.99 8.10 2.30
N LYS A 264 23.26 6.79 2.23
CA LYS A 264 22.24 5.74 2.11
C LYS A 264 21.34 5.69 3.34
N ARG A 265 21.92 5.73 4.54
CA ARG A 265 21.15 5.75 5.79
C ARG A 265 20.27 6.99 5.91
N ARG A 266 20.72 8.15 5.45
CA ARG A 266 19.90 9.37 5.39
C ARG A 266 18.75 9.24 4.40
N ALA A 267 18.99 8.66 3.22
CA ALA A 267 17.94 8.40 2.25
C ALA A 267 16.85 7.46 2.82
N VAL A 268 17.28 6.32 3.39
CA VAL A 268 16.36 5.34 4.02
C VAL A 268 15.55 5.97 5.17
N ASN A 269 16.20 6.66 6.10
CA ASN A 269 15.51 7.18 7.29
C ASN A 269 14.79 8.52 7.06
N GLY A 270 15.04 9.18 5.94
CA GLY A 270 14.34 10.43 5.58
C GLY A 270 13.05 10.20 4.81
N PHE A 271 12.84 9.00 4.26
CA PHE A 271 11.61 8.65 3.54
C PHE A 271 10.55 8.09 4.47
N ASN A 272 9.27 8.21 4.10
CA ASN A 272 8.18 7.83 5.00
C ASN A 272 7.60 6.45 4.64
N MET A 273 7.42 5.61 5.66
CA MET A 273 6.70 4.35 5.56
C MET A 273 5.31 4.55 6.16
N GLY A 274 4.30 4.70 5.29
CA GLY A 274 2.91 4.92 5.67
C GLY A 274 2.26 3.67 6.27
N ASN A 275 1.11 3.89 6.92
CA ASN A 275 0.31 2.83 7.53
C ASN A 275 -1.15 2.93 7.08
N PHE A 276 -1.65 1.81 6.54
CA PHE A 276 -2.99 1.62 6.04
C PHE A 276 -3.55 0.35 6.67
N THR A 277 -4.56 0.49 7.53
CA THR A 277 -5.16 -0.63 8.26
C THR A 277 -6.57 -0.89 7.77
N LYS A 278 -6.81 -2.15 7.37
CA LYS A 278 -8.10 -2.69 6.95
C LYS A 278 -8.75 -3.48 8.07
N ILE A 279 -9.69 -2.90 8.78
CA ILE A 279 -10.39 -3.57 9.89
C ILE A 279 -11.62 -4.27 9.33
N PHE A 280 -11.67 -5.59 9.43
CA PHE A 280 -12.82 -6.39 8.98
C PHE A 280 -13.68 -6.76 10.18
N LEU A 281 -15.00 -6.61 10.04
CA LEU A 281 -16.00 -6.90 11.06
C LEU A 281 -17.07 -7.81 10.46
N LYS A 282 -17.21 -9.03 11.00
CA LYS A 282 -18.25 -9.97 10.59
C LYS A 282 -19.44 -9.87 11.54
N PHE A 283 -20.64 -9.73 11.00
CA PHE A 283 -21.89 -9.61 11.75
C PHE A 283 -22.78 -10.85 11.58
N PRO A 284 -23.68 -11.13 12.55
CA PRO A 284 -24.65 -12.21 12.42
C PRO A 284 -25.66 -11.92 11.30
N THR A 285 -26.03 -10.65 11.13
CA THR A 285 -26.98 -10.20 10.11
C THR A 285 -26.56 -8.85 9.56
N LYS A 286 -26.86 -8.66 8.28
CA LYS A 286 -26.70 -7.39 7.58
C LYS A 286 -27.71 -6.33 8.04
N PHE A 287 -27.23 -5.18 8.50
CA PHE A 287 -28.07 -4.05 8.92
C PHE A 287 -27.87 -2.79 8.05
N TRP A 288 -26.89 -2.80 7.16
CA TRP A 288 -26.55 -1.68 6.27
C TRP A 288 -27.22 -1.79 4.90
N PRO A 289 -27.46 -0.66 4.20
CA PRO A 289 -27.88 -0.64 2.80
C PRO A 289 -26.85 -1.37 1.91
N SER A 290 -27.32 -2.31 1.10
CA SER A 290 -26.46 -3.23 0.33
C SER A 290 -27.13 -3.81 -0.91
N ASN A 291 -28.47 -3.76 -0.99
CA ASN A 291 -29.23 -4.18 -2.17
C ASN A 291 -29.50 -3.01 -3.13
N THR A 292 -28.82 -1.88 -2.94
CA THR A 292 -28.96 -0.68 -3.77
C THR A 292 -27.66 -0.48 -4.52
N ALA A 293 -27.74 -0.26 -5.83
CA ALA A 293 -26.56 0.02 -6.65
C ALA A 293 -25.77 1.20 -6.05
N GLY A 294 -24.44 1.08 -5.98
CA GLY A 294 -23.56 2.09 -5.42
C GLY A 294 -23.53 2.15 -3.89
N SER A 295 -24.12 1.20 -3.18
CA SER A 295 -24.02 1.13 -1.70
C SER A 295 -22.69 0.58 -1.19
N GLU A 296 -21.78 0.17 -2.09
CA GLU A 296 -20.49 -0.47 -1.75
C GLU A 296 -19.70 0.34 -0.73
N PHE A 297 -19.54 1.65 -0.95
CA PHE A 297 -18.82 2.55 -0.06
C PHE A 297 -19.73 3.56 0.63
N PHE A 298 -19.41 3.83 1.89
CA PHE A 298 -19.99 4.91 2.67
C PHE A 298 -18.95 5.61 3.55
N LEU A 299 -19.16 6.89 3.82
CA LEU A 299 -18.25 7.72 4.60
C LEU A 299 -18.88 8.11 5.94
N TYR A 300 -18.05 8.23 6.97
CA TYR A 300 -18.44 8.75 8.28
C TYR A 300 -17.73 10.08 8.54
N ALA A 301 -18.49 11.19 8.44
CA ALA A 301 -17.96 12.52 8.71
C ALA A 301 -17.85 12.75 10.22
N HIS A 302 -16.62 12.93 10.69
CA HIS A 302 -16.31 13.13 12.10
C HIS A 302 -15.43 14.38 12.27
N GLU A 303 -15.58 15.11 13.39
CA GLU A 303 -14.77 16.29 13.70
C GLU A 303 -13.29 15.95 13.89
N ASN A 304 -13.01 14.78 14.45
CA ASN A 304 -11.68 14.18 14.45
C ASN A 304 -11.45 13.47 13.11
N ARG A 305 -10.71 14.13 12.21
CA ARG A 305 -10.32 13.58 10.90
C ARG A 305 -9.62 12.23 11.05
N GLY A 306 -10.04 11.24 10.25
CA GLY A 306 -9.45 9.90 10.26
C GLY A 306 -10.06 8.92 11.25
N TYR A 307 -11.04 9.33 12.06
CA TYR A 307 -11.75 8.44 12.98
C TYR A 307 -12.78 7.58 12.25
N TYR A 308 -12.44 6.31 11.99
CA TYR A 308 -13.26 5.32 11.24
C TYR A 308 -14.01 5.90 10.01
N PRO A 309 -13.30 6.56 9.06
CA PRO A 309 -13.90 7.48 8.10
C PRO A 309 -14.47 6.81 6.86
N THR A 310 -13.91 5.68 6.43
CA THR A 310 -14.23 5.04 5.14
C THR A 310 -14.62 3.60 5.36
N TRP A 311 -15.84 3.27 4.96
CA TRP A 311 -16.42 1.95 5.11
C TRP A 311 -16.76 1.38 3.75
N GLN A 312 -16.53 0.08 3.60
CA GLN A 312 -16.89 -0.72 2.44
C GLN A 312 -17.72 -1.90 2.93
N ASN A 313 -18.87 -2.14 2.34
CA ASN A 313 -19.60 -3.38 2.56
C ASN A 313 -19.20 -4.42 1.53
N LEU A 314 -18.88 -5.64 1.98
CA LEU A 314 -18.33 -6.68 1.11
C LEU A 314 -19.40 -7.58 0.49
N GLU A 315 -20.69 -7.25 0.58
CA GLU A 315 -21.76 -8.08 0.01
C GLU A 315 -21.72 -8.14 -1.52
N ASN A 316 -21.34 -7.04 -2.18
CA ASN A 316 -21.22 -6.99 -3.64
C ASN A 316 -20.11 -7.93 -4.14
N VAL A 317 -19.01 -8.01 -3.39
CA VAL A 317 -17.82 -8.79 -3.72
C VAL A 317 -17.95 -10.24 -3.24
N LEU A 318 -18.58 -10.41 -2.07
CA LEU A 318 -18.69 -11.65 -1.31
C LEU A 318 -20.12 -11.76 -0.75
N PRO A 319 -21.09 -12.19 -1.59
CA PRO A 319 -22.48 -12.29 -1.18
C PRO A 319 -22.68 -13.18 0.05
N GLY A 320 -23.48 -12.70 1.01
CA GLY A 320 -23.81 -13.41 2.25
C GLY A 320 -22.68 -13.40 3.30
N SER A 321 -21.63 -12.61 3.09
CA SER A 321 -20.50 -12.57 4.01
C SER A 321 -20.85 -11.94 5.36
N ASN A 322 -21.77 -10.97 5.36
CA ASN A 322 -22.06 -10.06 6.46
C ASN A 322 -20.79 -9.37 6.99
N ILE A 323 -19.89 -8.99 6.09
CA ILE A 323 -18.62 -8.33 6.45
C ILE A 323 -18.63 -6.86 6.04
N LEU A 324 -18.31 -5.99 7.00
CA LEU A 324 -17.88 -4.62 6.76
C LEU A 324 -16.36 -4.53 6.83
N LEU A 325 -15.78 -3.71 5.97
CA LEU A 325 -14.40 -3.27 6.03
C LEU A 325 -14.38 -1.78 6.36
N VAL A 326 -13.70 -1.39 7.43
CA VAL A 326 -13.36 0.02 7.71
C VAL A 326 -11.88 0.25 7.54
N THR A 327 -11.54 1.36 6.89
CA THR A 327 -10.16 1.74 6.60
C THR A 327 -9.75 2.95 7.43
N VAL A 328 -8.62 2.83 8.10
CA VAL A 328 -7.95 3.90 8.87
C VAL A 328 -6.48 3.98 8.43
N THR A 329 -5.92 5.18 8.38
CA THR A 329 -4.56 5.42 7.91
C THR A 329 -3.79 6.37 8.84
N GLY A 330 -2.53 6.67 8.51
CA GLY A 330 -1.73 7.66 9.21
C GLY A 330 -1.63 7.40 10.72
N ASP A 331 -1.85 8.44 11.52
CA ASP A 331 -1.73 8.37 12.98
C ASP A 331 -2.82 7.50 13.63
N GLU A 332 -4.01 7.44 13.03
CA GLU A 332 -5.08 6.58 13.56
C GLU A 332 -4.75 5.10 13.34
N SER A 333 -4.18 4.75 12.17
CA SER A 333 -3.65 3.40 11.94
C SER A 333 -2.53 3.05 12.94
N LYS A 334 -1.61 3.97 13.23
CA LYS A 334 -0.55 3.77 14.24
C LYS A 334 -1.11 3.59 15.65
N ARG A 335 -2.22 4.27 15.99
CA ARG A 335 -2.93 4.11 17.27
C ARG A 335 -3.58 2.72 17.33
N ILE A 336 -4.37 2.37 16.32
CA ILE A 336 -5.12 1.12 16.22
C ILE A 336 -4.20 -0.11 16.23
N ASP A 337 -3.04 -0.05 15.57
CA ASP A 337 -2.07 -1.16 15.55
C ASP A 337 -1.63 -1.59 16.97
N LYS A 338 -1.68 -0.66 17.95
CA LYS A 338 -1.29 -0.88 19.36
C LYS A 338 -2.45 -1.25 20.28
N LEU A 339 -3.70 -1.16 19.82
CA LEU A 339 -4.88 -1.46 20.65
C LEU A 339 -5.23 -2.95 20.61
N ALA A 340 -5.94 -3.40 21.64
CA ALA A 340 -6.58 -4.70 21.65
C ALA A 340 -7.76 -4.71 20.67
N ASP A 341 -8.00 -5.86 20.03
CA ASP A 341 -9.11 -6.04 19.07
C ASP A 341 -10.47 -5.67 19.67
N GLU A 342 -10.68 -5.92 20.98
CA GLU A 342 -11.95 -5.59 21.64
C GLU A 342 -12.18 -4.08 21.75
N THR A 343 -11.16 -3.29 22.08
CA THR A 343 -11.27 -1.83 22.10
C THR A 343 -11.56 -1.27 20.70
N ILE A 344 -10.91 -1.83 19.68
CA ILE A 344 -11.15 -1.45 18.28
C ILE A 344 -12.60 -1.79 17.88
N ARG A 345 -13.09 -2.97 18.30
CA ARG A 345 -14.49 -3.39 18.10
C ARG A 345 -15.46 -2.40 18.73
N GLU A 346 -15.24 -2.04 19.99
CA GLU A 346 -16.08 -1.08 20.72
C GLU A 346 -16.13 0.29 20.04
N GLU A 347 -14.97 0.86 19.69
CA GLU A 347 -14.87 2.15 19.00
C GLU A 347 -15.56 2.14 17.63
N ALA A 348 -15.32 1.09 16.84
CA ALA A 348 -15.98 0.90 15.54
C ALA A 348 -17.50 0.78 15.70
N MET A 349 -17.98 0.09 16.75
CA MET A 349 -19.40 -0.01 17.06
C MET A 349 -20.01 1.31 17.53
N VAL A 350 -19.25 2.20 18.20
CA VAL A 350 -19.72 3.57 18.47
C VAL A 350 -20.02 4.28 17.16
N ALA A 351 -19.09 4.26 16.19
CA ALA A 351 -19.30 4.89 14.89
C ALA A 351 -20.51 4.28 14.15
N LEU A 352 -20.62 2.94 14.11
CA LEU A 352 -21.73 2.25 13.46
C LEU A 352 -23.09 2.56 14.11
N ARG A 353 -23.17 2.58 15.45
CA ARG A 353 -24.42 2.89 16.16
C ARG A 353 -24.83 4.36 15.99
N LYS A 354 -23.88 5.27 15.80
CA LYS A 354 -24.18 6.66 15.41
C LYS A 354 -24.77 6.72 14.00
N MET A 355 -24.24 5.94 13.04
CA MET A 355 -24.74 5.92 11.67
C MET A 355 -26.09 5.21 11.50
N PHE A 356 -26.29 4.07 12.16
CA PHE A 356 -27.40 3.14 11.92
C PHE A 356 -28.34 2.94 13.12
N GLY A 357 -28.06 3.58 14.25
CA GLY A 357 -28.82 3.46 15.50
C GLY A 357 -28.34 2.32 16.41
N ASN A 358 -28.82 2.33 17.66
CA ASN A 358 -28.38 1.40 18.71
C ASN A 358 -28.90 -0.05 18.56
N GLY A 359 -29.85 -0.30 17.64
CA GLY A 359 -30.48 -1.62 17.46
C GLY A 359 -29.69 -2.60 16.61
N ILE A 360 -28.49 -2.25 16.15
CA ILE A 360 -27.65 -3.11 15.32
C ILE A 360 -26.93 -4.18 16.16
N PRO A 361 -26.70 -5.40 15.63
CA PRO A 361 -25.97 -6.42 16.35
C PRO A 361 -24.48 -6.08 16.47
N ASP A 362 -23.85 -6.61 17.52
CA ASP A 362 -22.39 -6.60 17.63
C ASP A 362 -21.75 -7.59 16.64
N PRO A 363 -20.52 -7.34 16.18
CA PRO A 363 -19.82 -8.26 15.29
C PRO A 363 -19.41 -9.52 16.04
N GLU A 364 -19.57 -10.68 15.40
CA GLU A 364 -19.13 -11.98 15.91
C GLU A 364 -17.61 -12.13 15.86
N GLN A 365 -16.97 -11.52 14.86
CA GLN A 365 -15.53 -11.60 14.63
C GLN A 365 -14.97 -10.26 14.16
N ILE A 366 -13.71 -10.02 14.49
CA ILE A 366 -12.91 -8.89 14.02
C ILE A 366 -11.56 -9.40 13.50
N LEU A 367 -11.05 -8.78 12.45
CA LEU A 367 -9.69 -8.98 11.96
C LEU A 367 -9.02 -7.63 11.74
N VAL A 368 -7.86 -7.43 12.37
CA VAL A 368 -7.06 -6.20 12.27
C VAL A 368 -5.63 -6.55 11.81
N PRO A 369 -5.30 -6.34 10.52
CA PRO A 369 -3.93 -6.48 10.02
C PRO A 369 -3.00 -5.46 10.67
N ARG A 370 -2.01 -5.94 11.43
CA ARG A 370 -1.02 -5.12 12.15
C ARG A 370 0.30 -5.01 11.41
N TRP A 371 0.28 -4.32 10.26
CA TRP A 371 1.46 -4.19 9.39
C TRP A 371 2.61 -3.42 10.03
N LEU A 372 2.32 -2.45 10.91
CA LEU A 372 3.32 -1.63 11.60
C LEU A 372 4.08 -2.44 12.67
N SER A 373 3.34 -3.17 13.51
CA SER A 373 3.95 -4.05 14.52
C SER A 373 4.64 -5.26 13.93
N ASN A 374 4.26 -5.71 12.73
CA ASN A 374 4.93 -6.82 12.07
C ASN A 374 6.38 -6.47 11.71
N ARG A 375 7.34 -7.12 12.37
CA ARG A 375 8.78 -6.86 12.22
C ARG A 375 9.30 -7.05 10.79
N LEU A 376 8.61 -7.82 9.95
CA LEU A 376 9.00 -8.12 8.57
C LEU A 376 8.47 -7.10 7.55
N PHE A 377 7.64 -6.15 7.97
CA PHE A 377 7.05 -5.13 7.09
C PHE A 377 7.14 -3.72 7.65
N ARG A 378 6.87 -3.52 8.95
CA ARG A 378 6.97 -2.21 9.62
C ARG A 378 6.19 -1.09 8.92
N GLY A 379 5.03 -1.44 8.35
CA GLY A 379 4.08 -0.54 7.71
C GLY A 379 3.45 -1.11 6.44
N SER A 380 2.56 -0.35 5.81
CA SER A 380 1.82 -0.77 4.62
C SER A 380 2.55 -0.42 3.33
N TYR A 381 2.81 0.85 3.05
CA TYR A 381 3.48 1.29 1.82
C TYR A 381 4.07 2.69 1.97
N SER A 382 5.07 3.00 1.16
CA SER A 382 5.79 4.26 1.29
C SER A 382 5.02 5.44 0.71
N ASN A 383 5.22 6.61 1.32
CA ASN A 383 4.67 7.89 0.86
C ASN A 383 5.80 8.91 0.81
N TRP A 384 5.77 9.83 -0.16
CA TRP A 384 6.82 10.81 -0.34
C TRP A 384 6.63 11.99 0.64
N PRO A 385 7.49 12.17 1.64
CA PRO A 385 7.28 13.24 2.62
C PRO A 385 7.72 14.60 2.06
N VAL A 386 6.99 15.66 2.43
CA VAL A 386 7.31 17.03 2.06
C VAL A 386 8.76 17.39 2.44
N GLY A 387 9.48 18.01 1.51
CA GLY A 387 10.87 18.43 1.71
C GLY A 387 11.90 17.32 1.54
N TYR A 388 11.48 16.07 1.28
CA TYR A 388 12.38 15.01 0.88
C TYR A 388 12.79 15.17 -0.59
N LYS A 389 14.09 15.38 -0.81
CA LYS A 389 14.65 15.70 -2.12
C LYS A 389 14.63 14.53 -3.09
N GLN A 390 14.45 14.82 -4.37
CA GLN A 390 14.53 13.82 -5.44
C GLN A 390 15.91 13.14 -5.51
N SER A 391 16.97 13.87 -5.20
CA SER A 391 18.33 13.32 -5.12
C SER A 391 18.48 12.28 -4.00
N ASN A 392 17.83 12.47 -2.85
CA ASN A 392 17.81 11.49 -1.78
C ASN A 392 16.99 10.25 -2.19
N HIS A 393 15.91 10.40 -2.96
CA HIS A 393 15.17 9.24 -3.49
C HIS A 393 16.00 8.44 -4.48
N LYS A 394 16.79 9.10 -5.36
CA LYS A 394 17.76 8.40 -6.22
C LYS A 394 18.75 7.59 -5.37
N GLN A 395 19.27 8.22 -4.32
CA GLN A 395 20.11 7.54 -3.33
C GLN A 395 19.40 6.40 -2.60
N LEU A 396 18.08 6.41 -2.42
CA LEU A 396 17.35 5.29 -1.83
C LEU A 396 17.47 4.03 -2.72
N LYS A 397 17.47 4.23 -4.04
CA LYS A 397 17.60 3.18 -5.06
C LYS A 397 19.05 2.75 -5.34
N ASP A 398 20.02 3.65 -5.22
CA ASP A 398 21.42 3.39 -5.60
C ASP A 398 22.05 2.18 -4.88
N PRO A 399 22.87 1.36 -5.55
CA PRO A 399 23.56 0.25 -4.88
C PRO A 399 24.63 0.76 -3.90
N VAL A 400 25.05 -0.14 -2.99
CA VAL A 400 26.19 0.07 -2.08
C VAL A 400 27.14 -1.11 -2.26
N GLY A 401 28.21 -0.92 -3.04
CA GLY A 401 29.08 -2.02 -3.45
C GLY A 401 28.25 -3.12 -4.15
N PRO A 402 28.34 -4.39 -3.72
CA PRO A 402 27.59 -5.49 -4.32
C PRO A 402 26.12 -5.61 -3.80
N ILE A 403 25.64 -4.63 -3.03
CA ILE A 403 24.27 -4.62 -2.47
C ILE A 403 23.35 -3.74 -3.30
N PHE A 404 22.35 -4.35 -3.91
CA PHE A 404 21.30 -3.69 -4.68
C PHE A 404 20.00 -3.62 -3.87
N PHE A 405 19.19 -2.60 -4.10
CA PHE A 405 17.92 -2.40 -3.40
C PHE A 405 16.77 -2.40 -4.41
N THR A 406 15.62 -2.97 -4.05
CA THR A 406 14.40 -2.92 -4.88
C THR A 406 13.15 -2.97 -3.99
N GLY A 407 11.97 -2.77 -4.57
CA GLY A 407 10.70 -2.63 -3.87
C GLY A 407 10.00 -1.31 -4.24
N GLU A 408 8.72 -1.18 -3.89
CA GLU A 408 7.92 0.00 -4.26
C GLU A 408 8.54 1.32 -3.80
N HIS A 409 9.24 1.34 -2.66
CA HIS A 409 9.96 2.52 -2.15
C HIS A 409 11.13 2.98 -3.03
N THR A 410 11.53 2.19 -4.04
CA THR A 410 12.51 2.60 -5.05
C THR A 410 11.87 3.06 -6.37
N SER A 411 10.54 2.96 -6.49
CA SER A 411 9.77 3.44 -7.63
C SER A 411 9.50 4.94 -7.50
N THR A 412 9.96 5.73 -8.46
CA THR A 412 9.70 7.19 -8.47
C THR A 412 8.33 7.57 -9.01
N LYS A 413 7.65 6.65 -9.72
CA LYS A 413 6.45 6.96 -10.51
C LYS A 413 5.18 6.32 -9.94
N TYR A 414 5.26 5.05 -9.57
CA TYR A 414 4.14 4.29 -9.01
C TYR A 414 4.42 3.98 -7.54
N LEU A 415 4.71 5.00 -6.74
CA LEU A 415 5.10 4.86 -5.34
C LEU A 415 3.94 4.24 -4.52
N GLY A 416 4.23 3.30 -3.64
CA GLY A 416 3.22 2.67 -2.78
C GLY A 416 2.37 1.57 -3.43
N PHE A 417 2.38 1.46 -4.76
CA PHE A 417 1.59 0.46 -5.52
C PHE A 417 2.36 -0.84 -5.77
N ALA A 418 1.59 -1.92 -6.00
CA ALA A 418 2.13 -3.20 -6.45
C ALA A 418 2.83 -3.07 -7.82
N ASP A 419 2.29 -2.24 -8.72
CA ASP A 419 2.90 -1.89 -10.01
C ASP A 419 4.26 -1.22 -9.83
N GLY A 420 4.41 -0.37 -8.80
CA GLY A 420 5.68 0.20 -8.41
C GLY A 420 6.71 -0.84 -8.00
N ALA A 421 6.31 -1.81 -7.17
CA ALA A 421 7.18 -2.92 -6.79
C ALA A 421 7.57 -3.79 -7.99
N TYR A 422 6.63 -4.03 -8.92
CA TYR A 422 6.88 -4.76 -10.16
C TYR A 422 7.90 -4.04 -11.04
N CYS A 423 7.66 -2.77 -11.36
CA CYS A 423 8.55 -1.94 -12.18
C CYS A 423 9.94 -1.77 -11.55
N ALA A 424 10.02 -1.52 -10.24
CA ALA A 424 11.28 -1.47 -9.51
C ALA A 424 12.09 -2.76 -9.62
N GLY A 425 11.41 -3.91 -9.63
CA GLY A 425 12.01 -5.23 -9.85
C GLY A 425 12.54 -5.43 -11.28
N LEU A 426 12.10 -4.66 -12.27
CA LEU A 426 12.62 -4.71 -13.64
C LEU A 426 13.82 -3.79 -13.86
N CYS A 427 13.83 -2.61 -13.23
CA CYS A 427 14.79 -1.53 -13.54
C CYS A 427 16.19 -1.67 -12.92
N ASN A 428 16.41 -2.51 -11.91
CA ASN A 428 17.63 -2.48 -11.09
C ASN A 428 18.81 -3.35 -11.57
N PHE A 429 18.75 -3.90 -12.79
CA PHE A 429 19.73 -4.89 -13.22
C PHE A 429 20.59 -4.51 -14.42
N PHE A 430 20.43 -3.31 -14.98
CA PHE A 430 21.29 -2.86 -16.08
C PHE A 430 22.78 -2.80 -15.64
N PHE A 431 23.06 -2.39 -14.40
CA PHE A 431 24.41 -2.39 -13.83
C PHE A 431 24.94 -3.80 -13.52
N PHE A 432 24.06 -4.77 -13.26
CA PHE A 432 24.47 -6.15 -13.00
C PHE A 432 25.18 -6.76 -14.22
N PHE A 433 24.74 -6.40 -15.44
CA PHE A 433 25.34 -6.90 -16.69
C PHE A 433 26.63 -6.18 -17.10
N VAL A 434 26.97 -5.05 -16.47
CA VAL A 434 28.22 -4.32 -16.75
C VAL A 434 29.31 -4.67 -15.73
N SER A 435 28.94 -5.33 -14.62
CA SER A 435 29.85 -5.71 -13.53
C SER A 435 30.13 -7.23 -13.44
N ILE A 436 29.53 -8.03 -14.32
CA ILE A 436 29.93 -9.41 -14.62
C ILE A 436 30.69 -9.38 -15.94
#